data_AF-A0A918ZQC8-F1
#
_entry.id   AF-A0A918ZQC8-F1
#
_cell.length_a   1.000
_cell.length_b   1.000
_cell.length_c   1.000
_cell.angle_alpha   90.00
_cell.angle_beta   90.00
_cell.angle_gamma   90.00
#
_symmetry.space_group_name_H-M   'P 1'
#
loop_
_entity.id
_entity.type
_entity.pdbx_description
1 polymer ?
#
loop_
_entity_poly.entity_id
_entity_poly.type
_entity_poly.pdbx_seq_one_letter_code
_entity_poly.pdbx_strand_id
1 'polypeptide(L)'
;MTQAPARPRTAPPHDQGLRSVKAAMLVTDLAFLLYWSVALLGLIPAEYAYKDYDDPVMSDWNYSFLPLDVAASATGLASLYLCRRERRTGYPCRREHRTDSPDRTAWRPLMLVSLTLTSTAGLQAVVFWALRGDWSPTWWIPNLALLLFPVPAIVRLTRRAAAGAPPGPRGEESVTSAGGTRP
;
A
#
# COMPACT_ATOMS: atom_id res chain seq x y z
N MET A 1 17.65 2.35 48.90
CA MET A 1 17.79 2.91 47.53
C MET A 1 16.83 2.16 46.62
N THR A 2 15.66 2.75 46.34
CA THR A 2 14.64 2.15 45.46
C THR A 2 14.98 2.51 44.03
N GLN A 3 15.34 1.52 43.22
CA GLN A 3 15.66 1.70 41.80
C GLN A 3 14.35 2.00 41.05
N ALA A 4 14.28 3.16 40.40
CA ALA A 4 13.12 3.55 39.60
C ALA A 4 12.96 2.62 38.38
N PRO A 5 11.73 2.25 37.98
CA PRO A 5 11.52 1.36 36.84
C PRO A 5 11.98 2.01 35.53
N ALA A 6 12.74 1.26 34.75
CA ALA A 6 13.22 1.68 33.43
C ALA A 6 12.04 2.05 32.51
N ARG A 7 12.01 3.29 32.03
CA ARG A 7 11.00 3.73 31.04
C ARG A 7 11.12 2.89 29.76
N PRO A 8 10.00 2.49 29.13
CA PRO A 8 10.04 1.75 27.88
C PRO A 8 10.74 2.59 26.79
N ARG A 9 11.71 1.99 26.08
CA ARG A 9 12.38 2.64 24.94
C ARG A 9 11.36 2.93 23.85
N THR A 10 11.06 4.21 23.64
CA THR A 10 10.32 4.69 22.49
C THR A 10 11.10 4.35 21.22
N ALA A 11 10.46 3.70 20.25
CA ALA A 11 11.09 3.38 18.97
C ALA A 11 11.50 4.67 18.24
N PRO A 12 12.59 4.65 17.45
CA PRO A 12 12.98 5.82 16.66
C PRO A 12 11.85 6.24 15.70
N PRO A 13 11.70 7.54 15.38
CA PRO A 13 10.53 8.08 14.68
C PRO A 13 10.25 7.42 13.31
N HIS A 14 11.30 6.95 12.60
CA HIS A 14 11.15 6.24 11.33
C HIS A 14 10.49 4.85 11.45
N ASP A 15 10.61 4.20 12.60
CA ASP A 15 10.00 2.89 12.89
C ASP A 15 8.54 3.03 13.27
N GLN A 16 8.17 4.14 13.91
CA GLN A 16 6.79 4.40 14.33
C GLN A 16 5.87 4.58 13.13
N GLY A 17 6.26 5.39 12.14
CA GLY A 17 5.44 5.62 10.94
C GLY A 17 5.17 4.36 10.10
N LEU A 18 6.14 3.43 10.00
CA LEU A 18 5.91 2.17 9.28
C LEU A 18 5.01 1.21 10.07
N ARG A 19 5.05 1.25 11.41
CA ARG A 19 4.14 0.47 12.25
C ARG A 19 2.71 0.97 12.10
N SER A 20 2.50 2.29 12.08
CA SER A 20 1.17 2.89 11.88
C SER A 20 0.58 2.52 10.52
N VAL A 21 1.37 2.59 9.44
CA VAL A 21 0.92 2.18 8.09
C VAL A 21 0.50 0.71 8.06
N LYS A 22 1.30 -0.18 8.64
CA LYS A 22 0.98 -1.62 8.70
C LYS A 22 -0.29 -1.90 9.52
N ALA A 23 -0.50 -1.14 10.59
CA ALA A 23 -1.71 -1.24 11.40
C ALA A 23 -2.93 -0.75 10.63
N ALA A 24 -2.84 0.43 9.99
CA ALA A 24 -3.90 0.96 9.15
C ALA A 24 -4.27 0.00 8.01
N MET A 25 -3.27 -0.53 7.28
CA MET A 25 -3.49 -1.57 6.26
C MET A 25 -4.24 -2.77 6.82
N LEU A 26 -3.79 -3.33 7.95
CA LEU A 26 -4.45 -4.50 8.54
C LEU A 26 -5.91 -4.22 8.90
N VAL A 27 -6.18 -3.04 9.48
CA VAL A 27 -7.55 -2.63 9.81
C VAL A 27 -8.39 -2.50 8.54
N THR A 28 -7.87 -1.85 7.51
CA THR A 28 -8.54 -1.68 6.22
C THR A 28 -8.82 -3.03 5.53
N ASP A 29 -7.82 -3.91 5.45
CA ASP A 29 -7.96 -5.22 4.82
C ASP A 29 -9.04 -6.06 5.53
N LEU A 30 -9.05 -6.05 6.86
CA LEU A 30 -10.08 -6.76 7.65
C LEU A 30 -11.46 -6.12 7.48
N ALA A 31 -11.54 -4.79 7.44
CA ALA A 31 -12.78 -4.07 7.23
C ALA A 31 -13.39 -4.36 5.85
N PHE A 32 -12.59 -4.39 4.79
CA PHE A 32 -13.05 -4.76 3.44
C PHE A 32 -13.60 -6.17 3.41
N LEU A 33 -12.84 -7.14 3.92
CA LEU A 33 -13.28 -8.53 3.92
C LEU A 33 -14.54 -8.73 4.76
N LEU A 34 -14.65 -8.04 5.90
CA LEU A 34 -15.85 -8.07 6.73
C LEU A 34 -17.05 -7.44 6.01
N TYR A 35 -16.88 -6.25 5.45
CA TYR A 35 -17.93 -5.55 4.70
C TYR A 35 -18.47 -6.43 3.57
N TRP A 36 -17.58 -6.96 2.71
CA TRP A 36 -17.99 -7.80 1.59
C TRP A 36 -18.59 -9.13 2.02
N SER A 37 -18.11 -9.72 3.12
CA SER A 37 -18.74 -10.93 3.68
C SER A 37 -20.16 -10.65 4.14
N VAL A 38 -20.37 -9.55 4.87
CA VAL A 38 -21.68 -9.13 5.37
C VAL A 38 -22.64 -8.78 4.22
N ALA A 39 -22.15 -8.07 3.21
CA ALA A 39 -22.93 -7.68 2.03
C ALA A 39 -23.35 -8.90 1.19
N LEU A 40 -22.41 -9.78 0.83
CA LEU A 40 -22.68 -10.96 -0.01
C LEU A 40 -23.57 -12.00 0.69
N LEU A 41 -23.47 -12.11 2.01
CA LEU A 41 -24.33 -13.00 2.80
C LEU A 41 -25.71 -12.39 3.10
N GLY A 42 -25.96 -11.13 2.72
CA GLY A 42 -27.22 -10.44 3.00
C GLY A 42 -27.50 -10.27 4.49
N LEU A 43 -26.45 -10.13 5.31
CA LEU A 43 -26.58 -10.04 6.78
C LEU A 43 -27.05 -8.67 7.25
N ILE A 44 -27.02 -7.67 6.35
CA ILE A 44 -27.58 -6.33 6.58
C ILE A 44 -28.61 -6.02 5.50
N PRO A 45 -29.63 -5.20 5.81
CA PRO A 45 -30.52 -4.61 4.80
C PRO A 45 -29.71 -3.93 3.68
N ALA A 46 -30.16 -4.10 2.43
CA ALA A 46 -29.45 -3.59 1.25
C ALA A 46 -29.26 -2.06 1.28
N GLU A 47 -30.20 -1.33 1.88
CA GLU A 47 -30.14 0.12 2.13
C GLU A 47 -28.94 0.57 2.97
N TYR A 48 -28.39 -0.30 3.83
CA TYR A 48 -27.20 -0.01 4.62
C TYR A 48 -25.91 -0.50 3.96
N ALA A 49 -25.99 -1.38 2.96
CA ALA A 49 -24.82 -1.91 2.28
C ALA A 49 -24.20 -0.87 1.33
N TYR A 50 -25.03 -0.17 0.57
CA TYR A 50 -24.64 0.92 -0.30
C TYR A 50 -25.84 1.80 -0.64
N LYS A 51 -25.57 3.05 -1.04
CA LYS A 51 -26.61 4.03 -1.37
C LYS A 51 -27.35 3.66 -2.65
N ASP A 52 -28.64 4.01 -2.72
CA ASP A 52 -29.53 3.84 -3.88
C ASP A 52 -29.50 2.41 -4.45
N TYR A 53 -29.61 1.41 -3.55
CA TYR A 53 -29.40 0.00 -3.88
C TYR A 53 -30.38 -0.58 -4.91
N ASP A 54 -31.55 0.05 -5.06
CA ASP A 54 -32.57 -0.31 -6.03
C ASP A 54 -32.21 0.10 -7.47
N ASP A 55 -31.24 1.02 -7.66
CA ASP A 55 -30.73 1.39 -8.98
C ASP A 55 -29.70 0.33 -9.46
N PRO A 56 -29.97 -0.40 -10.55
CA PRO A 56 -29.06 -1.42 -11.06
C PRO A 56 -27.69 -0.86 -11.44
N VAL A 57 -27.62 0.39 -11.91
CA VAL A 57 -26.33 1.05 -12.22
C VAL A 57 -25.52 1.26 -10.94
N MET A 58 -26.19 1.62 -9.85
CA MET A 58 -25.56 1.85 -8.56
C MET A 58 -25.10 0.54 -7.92
N SER A 59 -25.90 -0.52 -8.07
CA SER A 59 -25.53 -1.88 -7.71
C SER A 59 -24.25 -2.32 -8.44
N ASP A 60 -24.26 -2.30 -9.78
CA ASP A 60 -23.11 -2.75 -10.58
C ASP A 60 -21.85 -1.93 -10.28
N TRP A 61 -22.02 -0.62 -10.10
CA TRP A 61 -20.94 0.26 -9.68
C TRP A 61 -20.38 -0.12 -8.31
N ASN A 62 -21.23 -0.40 -7.31
CA ASN A 62 -20.78 -0.82 -5.98
C ASN A 62 -20.08 -2.20 -6.04
N TYR A 63 -20.65 -3.17 -6.75
CA TYR A 63 -20.04 -4.50 -6.91
C TYR A 63 -18.72 -4.47 -7.69
N SER A 64 -18.46 -3.44 -8.50
CA SER A 64 -17.15 -3.26 -9.14
C SER A 64 -15.99 -3.09 -8.14
N PHE A 65 -16.27 -2.67 -6.90
CA PHE A 65 -15.26 -2.56 -5.83
C PHE A 65 -14.85 -3.91 -5.24
N LEU A 66 -15.71 -4.93 -5.28
CA LEU A 66 -15.42 -6.25 -4.72
C LEU A 66 -14.08 -6.84 -5.20
N PRO A 67 -13.81 -6.98 -6.52
CA PRO A 67 -12.54 -7.52 -6.97
C PRO A 67 -11.35 -6.64 -6.58
N LEU A 68 -11.54 -5.32 -6.52
CA LEU A 68 -10.50 -4.36 -6.14
C LEU A 68 -10.13 -4.47 -4.66
N ASP A 69 -11.13 -4.46 -3.78
CA ASP A 69 -10.96 -4.52 -2.32
C ASP A 69 -10.43 -5.89 -1.87
N VAL A 70 -10.89 -6.97 -2.51
CA VAL A 70 -10.37 -8.32 -2.25
C VAL A 70 -8.92 -8.44 -2.71
N ALA A 71 -8.56 -7.91 -3.89
CA ALA A 71 -7.17 -7.91 -4.35
C ALA A 71 -6.26 -7.05 -3.45
N ALA A 72 -6.75 -5.87 -3.01
CA ALA A 72 -6.05 -5.01 -2.07
C ALA A 72 -5.79 -5.74 -0.73
N SER A 73 -6.80 -6.42 -0.21
CA SER A 73 -6.73 -7.17 1.05
C SER A 73 -5.82 -8.40 0.95
N ALA A 74 -5.94 -9.17 -0.14
CA ALA A 74 -5.13 -10.37 -0.36
C ALA A 74 -3.63 -10.01 -0.46
N THR A 75 -3.30 -9.01 -1.25
CA THR A 75 -1.91 -8.53 -1.39
C THR A 75 -1.42 -7.86 -0.10
N GLY A 76 -2.29 -7.17 0.62
CA GLY A 76 -1.99 -6.50 1.88
C GLY A 76 -1.63 -7.48 2.99
N LEU A 77 -2.51 -8.44 3.26
CA LEU A 77 -2.29 -9.50 4.24
C LEU A 77 -1.07 -10.36 3.89
N ALA A 78 -0.89 -10.72 2.61
CA ALA A 78 0.30 -11.44 2.16
C ALA A 78 1.59 -10.66 2.43
N SER A 79 1.60 -9.35 2.18
CA SER A 79 2.75 -8.48 2.47
C SER A 79 3.07 -8.45 3.97
N LEU A 80 2.05 -8.35 4.82
CA LEU A 80 2.22 -8.31 6.27
C LEU A 80 2.73 -9.65 6.80
N TYR A 81 2.19 -10.76 6.29
CA TYR A 81 2.63 -12.11 6.62
C TYR A 81 4.10 -12.33 6.28
N LEU A 82 4.50 -12.04 5.04
CA LEU A 82 5.88 -12.19 4.58
C LEU A 82 6.85 -11.28 5.36
N CYS A 83 6.45 -10.04 5.65
CA CYS A 83 7.27 -9.12 6.44
C CYS A 83 7.43 -9.60 7.90
N ARG A 84 6.40 -10.18 8.51
CA ARG A 84 6.49 -10.78 9.85
C ARG A 84 7.39 -12.01 9.86
N ARG A 85 7.29 -12.86 8.83
CA ARG A 85 8.12 -14.06 8.69
C ARG A 85 9.60 -13.71 8.63
N GLU A 86 9.99 -12.80 7.73
CA GLU A 86 11.38 -12.33 7.58
C GLU A 86 11.95 -11.78 8.90
N ARG A 87 11.16 -10.97 9.63
CA ARG A 87 11.58 -10.44 10.94
C ARG A 87 11.78 -11.51 12.00
N ARG A 88 10.98 -12.58 11.99
CA ARG A 88 11.06 -13.67 12.97
C ARG A 88 12.23 -14.60 12.68
N THR A 89 12.50 -14.89 11.41
CA THR A 89 13.56 -15.83 11.04
C THR A 89 14.94 -15.19 11.06
N GLY A 90 15.05 -13.85 11.02
CA GLY A 90 16.34 -13.13 11.04
C GLY A 90 17.17 -13.29 9.76
N TYR A 91 16.92 -14.36 9.02
CA TYR A 91 17.40 -14.60 7.67
C TYR A 91 16.34 -14.14 6.66
N PRO A 92 16.69 -13.34 5.65
CA PRO A 92 15.88 -13.28 4.44
C PRO A 92 15.69 -14.73 3.95
N CYS A 93 14.50 -15.08 3.48
CA CYS A 93 14.28 -16.40 2.86
C CYS A 93 15.25 -16.52 1.67
N ARG A 94 16.39 -17.13 1.93
CA ARG A 94 17.57 -17.22 1.07
C ARG A 94 17.22 -18.04 -0.17
N ARG A 95 17.59 -17.55 -1.35
CA ARG A 95 18.05 -18.45 -2.40
C ARG A 95 19.54 -18.26 -2.54
N GLU A 96 20.26 -19.26 -2.06
CA GLU A 96 21.67 -19.48 -2.33
C GLU A 96 21.84 -19.75 -3.83
N HIS A 97 22.93 -19.22 -4.40
CA HIS A 97 23.39 -19.42 -5.77
C HIS A 97 22.79 -18.53 -6.89
N ARG A 98 23.14 -17.23 -6.90
CA ARG A 98 23.67 -16.52 -8.07
C ARG A 98 24.16 -15.13 -7.66
N THR A 99 25.42 -14.83 -7.92
CA THR A 99 26.00 -13.48 -7.90
C THR A 99 25.17 -12.55 -8.80
N ASP A 100 24.96 -11.30 -8.36
CA ASP A 100 24.44 -10.16 -9.15
C ASP A 100 22.93 -9.99 -9.33
N SER A 101 22.10 -10.05 -8.28
CA SER A 101 20.73 -9.51 -8.36
C SER A 101 20.28 -8.81 -7.07
N PRO A 102 19.58 -7.67 -7.16
CA PRO A 102 19.08 -6.95 -5.99
C PRO A 102 18.00 -7.79 -5.31
N ASP A 103 18.29 -8.21 -4.09
CA ASP A 103 17.44 -9.04 -3.24
C ASP A 103 16.14 -8.28 -2.88
N ARG A 104 15.14 -8.31 -3.78
CA ARG A 104 13.87 -7.62 -3.57
C ARG A 104 13.00 -8.44 -2.63
N THR A 105 12.87 -8.02 -1.39
CA THR A 105 11.93 -8.65 -0.48
C THR A 105 10.50 -8.56 -1.02
N ALA A 106 9.89 -9.70 -1.34
CA ALA A 106 8.59 -9.79 -2.01
C ALA A 106 7.44 -9.06 -1.27
N TRP A 107 7.57 -8.80 0.04
CA TRP A 107 6.57 -8.03 0.77
C TRP A 107 6.49 -6.56 0.37
N ARG A 108 7.58 -5.93 -0.11
CA ARG A 108 7.56 -4.50 -0.46
C ARG A 108 6.71 -4.22 -1.71
N PRO A 109 6.88 -4.95 -2.83
CA PRO A 109 6.00 -4.80 -3.99
C PRO A 109 4.53 -5.12 -3.66
N LEU A 110 4.26 -6.19 -2.90
CA LEU A 110 2.89 -6.54 -2.51
C LEU A 110 2.23 -5.46 -1.65
N MET A 111 2.97 -4.87 -0.70
CA MET A 111 2.49 -3.74 0.08
C MET A 111 2.20 -2.52 -0.79
N LEU A 112 3.06 -2.24 -1.77
CA LEU A 112 2.84 -1.14 -2.71
C LEU A 112 1.56 -1.36 -3.54
N VAL A 113 1.37 -2.58 -4.07
CA VAL A 113 0.15 -2.95 -4.81
C VAL A 113 -1.09 -2.76 -3.94
N SER A 114 -1.12 -3.31 -2.73
CA SER A 114 -2.24 -3.18 -1.79
C SER A 114 -2.60 -1.71 -1.51
N LEU A 115 -1.59 -0.89 -1.17
CA LEU A 115 -1.77 0.53 -0.90
C LEU A 115 -2.30 1.30 -2.12
N THR A 116 -1.78 0.99 -3.31
CA THR A 116 -2.25 1.60 -4.55
C THR A 116 -3.70 1.21 -4.85
N LEU A 117 -4.05 -0.07 -4.77
CA LEU A 117 -5.43 -0.54 -5.01
C LEU A 117 -6.42 0.09 -4.02
N THR A 118 -6.03 0.19 -2.74
CA THR A 118 -6.83 0.86 -1.71
C THR A 118 -7.08 2.34 -2.02
N SER A 119 -6.03 3.05 -2.44
CA SER A 119 -6.13 4.46 -2.82
C SER A 119 -6.98 4.64 -4.09
N THR A 120 -6.85 3.74 -5.07
CA THR A 120 -7.67 3.71 -6.28
C THR A 120 -9.15 3.48 -5.96
N ALA A 121 -9.48 2.59 -5.03
CA ALA A 121 -10.86 2.39 -4.56
C ALA A 121 -11.42 3.69 -3.99
N GLY A 122 -10.71 4.32 -3.05
CA GLY A 122 -11.13 5.62 -2.50
C GLY A 122 -11.29 6.71 -3.58
N LEU A 123 -10.38 6.76 -4.55
CA LEU A 123 -10.45 7.71 -5.67
C LEU A 123 -11.69 7.49 -6.54
N GLN A 124 -11.96 6.24 -6.94
CA GLN A 124 -13.12 5.88 -7.75
C GLN A 124 -14.42 6.36 -7.09
N ALA A 125 -14.56 6.11 -5.79
CA ALA A 125 -15.72 6.55 -5.02
C ALA A 125 -15.84 8.07 -4.93
N VAL A 126 -14.76 8.77 -4.58
CA VAL A 126 -14.75 10.23 -4.45
C VAL A 126 -15.09 10.91 -5.78
N VAL A 127 -14.48 10.47 -6.88
CA VAL A 127 -14.75 11.02 -8.21
C VAL A 127 -16.20 10.75 -8.63
N PHE A 128 -16.70 9.55 -8.41
CA PHE A 128 -18.09 9.20 -8.74
C PHE A 128 -19.10 10.11 -8.03
N TRP A 129 -18.95 10.30 -6.71
CA TRP A 129 -19.85 11.14 -5.93
C TRP A 129 -19.74 12.62 -6.29
N ALA A 130 -18.51 13.11 -6.52
CA ALA A 130 -18.29 14.48 -6.99
C ALA A 130 -18.98 14.74 -8.34
N LEU A 131 -18.91 13.80 -9.29
CA LEU A 131 -19.57 13.91 -10.59
C LEU A 131 -21.10 13.89 -10.49
N ARG A 132 -21.65 13.13 -9.52
CA ARG A 132 -23.09 13.14 -9.22
C ARG A 132 -23.53 14.36 -8.41
N GLY A 133 -22.60 15.20 -7.94
CA GLY A 133 -22.90 16.35 -7.10
C GLY A 133 -23.39 15.99 -5.69
N ASP A 134 -23.12 14.77 -5.23
CA ASP A 134 -23.49 14.30 -3.89
C ASP A 134 -22.32 14.50 -2.93
N TRP A 135 -22.56 15.23 -1.84
CA TRP A 135 -21.55 15.60 -0.84
C TRP A 135 -21.84 14.99 0.54
N SER A 136 -22.62 13.90 0.59
CA SER A 136 -22.97 13.23 1.84
C SER A 136 -21.71 12.78 2.61
N PRO A 137 -21.51 13.27 3.86
CA PRO A 137 -20.35 12.88 4.66
C PRO A 137 -20.24 11.38 4.91
N THR A 138 -21.38 10.68 4.98
CA THR A 138 -21.46 9.22 5.19
C THR A 138 -20.67 8.45 4.13
N TRP A 139 -20.67 8.93 2.88
CA TRP A 139 -19.97 8.28 1.78
C TRP A 139 -18.62 8.95 1.49
N TRP A 140 -18.49 10.24 1.75
CA TRP A 140 -17.24 10.96 1.50
C TRP A 140 -16.13 10.61 2.51
N ILE A 141 -16.43 10.61 3.80
CA ILE A 141 -15.43 10.41 4.86
C ILE A 141 -14.68 9.07 4.73
N PRO A 142 -15.35 7.91 4.64
CA PRO A 142 -14.64 6.64 4.52
C PRO A 142 -13.82 6.57 3.22
N ASN A 143 -14.35 7.05 2.11
CA ASN A 143 -13.67 6.99 0.82
C ASN A 143 -12.48 7.94 0.72
N LEU A 144 -12.57 9.14 1.31
CA LEU A 144 -11.42 10.04 1.47
C LEU A 144 -10.34 9.43 2.37
N ALA A 145 -10.72 8.73 3.43
CA ALA A 145 -9.76 8.03 4.28
C ALA A 145 -9.00 6.98 3.45
N LEU A 146 -9.71 6.11 2.71
CA LEU A 146 -9.14 5.11 1.81
C LEU A 146 -8.22 5.73 0.75
N LEU A 147 -8.60 6.88 0.19
CA LEU A 147 -7.82 7.60 -0.80
C LEU A 147 -6.49 8.11 -0.21
N LEU A 148 -6.54 8.74 0.96
CA LEU A 148 -5.45 9.57 1.48
C LEU A 148 -4.46 8.82 2.35
N PHE A 149 -4.91 7.88 3.19
CA PHE A 149 -3.99 7.19 4.12
C PHE A 149 -2.85 6.42 3.42
N PRO A 150 -3.03 5.81 2.23
CA PRO A 150 -1.97 5.06 1.57
C PRO A 150 -0.87 5.95 0.96
N VAL A 151 -1.20 7.20 0.59
CA VAL A 151 -0.32 8.08 -0.21
C VAL A 151 1.05 8.31 0.43
N PRO A 152 1.17 8.68 1.72
CA PRO A 152 2.48 8.87 2.36
C PRO A 152 3.34 7.60 2.33
N ALA A 153 2.72 6.43 2.47
CA ALA A 153 3.41 5.14 2.44
C ALA A 153 3.90 4.78 1.03
N ILE A 154 3.07 5.02 0.01
CA ILE A 154 3.43 4.84 -1.41
C ILE A 154 4.65 5.69 -1.74
N VAL A 155 4.61 7.00 -1.45
CA VAL A 155 5.72 7.93 -1.70
C VAL A 155 7.01 7.47 -1.01
N ARG A 156 6.92 6.99 0.23
CA ARG A 156 8.07 6.49 0.97
C ARG A 156 8.65 5.22 0.36
N LEU A 157 7.81 4.29 -0.08
CA LEU A 157 8.24 3.01 -0.67
C LEU A 157 8.90 3.23 -2.03
N THR A 158 8.35 4.11 -2.87
CA THR A 158 8.91 4.42 -4.19
C THR A 158 10.24 5.16 -4.10
N ARG A 159 10.36 6.15 -3.19
CA ARG A 159 11.64 6.87 -2.95
C ARG A 159 12.75 5.93 -2.48
N ARG A 160 12.43 4.97 -1.62
CA ARG A 160 13.41 3.96 -1.15
C ARG A 160 13.84 3.01 -2.26
N ALA A 161 12.93 2.63 -3.15
CA ALA A 161 13.26 1.81 -4.30
C ALA A 161 14.20 2.56 -5.25
N ALA A 162 13.97 3.85 -5.50
CA ALA A 162 14.83 4.68 -6.33
C ALA A 162 16.23 4.89 -5.71
N ALA A 163 16.32 5.13 -4.40
CA ALA A 163 17.59 5.35 -3.71
C ALA A 163 18.47 4.08 -3.62
N GLY A 164 17.88 2.89 -3.75
CA GLY A 164 18.60 1.62 -3.75
C GLY A 164 19.03 1.14 -5.15
N ALA A 165 18.69 1.88 -6.22
CA ALA A 165 19.13 1.53 -7.57
C ALA A 165 20.61 1.91 -7.76
N PRO A 166 21.45 1.04 -8.34
CA PRO A 166 22.82 1.40 -8.66
C PRO A 166 22.82 2.60 -9.63
N PRO A 167 23.80 3.52 -9.54
CA PRO A 167 23.93 4.61 -10.49
C PRO A 167 24.02 4.01 -11.90
N GLY A 168 23.17 4.48 -12.81
CA GLY A 168 23.19 4.04 -14.21
C GLY A 168 24.56 4.31 -14.85
N PRO A 169 24.93 3.59 -15.93
CA PRO A 169 26.19 3.81 -16.61
C PRO A 169 26.27 5.28 -17.01
N ARG A 170 27.22 6.03 -16.42
CA ARG A 170 27.58 7.35 -16.93
C ARG A 170 28.03 7.09 -18.35
N GLY A 171 27.33 7.70 -19.32
CA GLY A 171 27.78 7.68 -20.71
C GLY A 171 29.24 8.11 -20.71
N GLU A 172 30.11 7.21 -21.16
CA GLU A 172 31.45 7.58 -21.56
C GLU A 172 31.25 8.60 -22.68
N GLU A 173 31.40 9.88 -22.35
CA GLU A 173 31.68 10.89 -23.35
C GLU A 173 32.93 10.41 -24.08
N SER A 174 32.70 9.98 -25.32
CA SER A 174 33.72 9.70 -26.31
C SER A 174 34.66 10.89 -26.38
N VAL A 175 35.79 10.81 -25.67
CA VAL A 175 36.95 11.67 -25.91
C VAL A 175 37.51 11.23 -27.25
N THR A 176 36.94 11.78 -28.31
CA THR A 176 37.51 11.71 -29.66
C THR A 176 38.90 12.34 -29.61
N SER A 177 39.87 11.47 -29.84
CA SER A 177 41.25 11.77 -30.18
C SER A 177 41.36 13.00 -31.10
N ALA A 178 42.00 14.06 -30.59
CA ALA A 178 42.64 15.07 -31.40
C ALA A 178 44.13 15.05 -31.03
N GLY A 179 44.87 14.15 -31.67
CA GLY A 179 46.32 14.10 -31.63
C GLY A 179 46.91 15.37 -32.23
N GLY A 180 47.35 16.28 -31.37
CA GLY A 180 48.27 17.34 -31.73
C GLY A 180 49.71 16.85 -31.60
N THR A 181 50.39 16.65 -32.71
CA THR A 181 51.85 16.56 -32.77
C THR A 181 52.41 17.78 -33.49
N ARG A 182 53.07 18.65 -32.71
CA ARG A 182 54.23 19.46 -33.07
C ARG A 182 55.33 19.06 -32.07
N PRO A 183 56.63 19.10 -32.40
CA PRO A 183 57.30 20.06 -33.26
C PRO A 183 57.71 19.55 -34.65
#